data_AF-A0A963U9B7-F1
#
_entry.id   AF-A0A963U9B7-F1
#
_cell.length_a   1.000
_cell.length_b   1.000
_cell.length_c   1.000
_cell.angle_alpha   90.00
_cell.angle_beta   90.00
_cell.angle_gamma   90.00
#
_symmetry.space_group_name_H-M   'P 1'
#
loop_
_entity.id
_entity.type
_entity.pdbx_description
1 polymer ?
#
loop_
_entity_poly.entity_id
_entity_poly.type
_entity_poly.pdbx_seq_one_letter_code
_entity_poly.pdbx_strand_id
1 'polypeptide(L)'
;MGRLLPVSLGRGGIRTDKREGDGATPVGIHRTLGLLFRPDRIAAAALPDWALPIGLEDRWCDAPDHQDYNHLVRKPFGPSQERLRRGDPLYDMILPLDWNWPRAVPGKGSAIFIHQWRRPGFPTAGCLAFSRQDLLFIARHAAPGTRVIVRA
;
A
#
# COMPACT_ATOMS: atom_id res chain seq x y z
N MET A 1 -22.49 8.43 7.98
CA MET A 1 -22.98 7.77 6.75
C MET A 1 -21.90 6.84 6.23
N GLY A 2 -22.25 5.58 5.91
CA GLY A 2 -21.32 4.65 5.26
C GLY A 2 -21.33 4.87 3.74
N ARG A 3 -20.16 4.83 3.11
CA ARG A 3 -20.01 4.90 1.65
C ARG A 3 -19.52 3.54 1.14
N LEU A 4 -20.16 3.03 0.10
CA LEU A 4 -19.70 1.82 -0.60
C LEU A 4 -18.75 2.23 -1.72
N LEU A 5 -17.54 1.67 -1.70
CA LEU A 5 -16.48 1.93 -2.66
C LEU A 5 -16.08 0.59 -3.29
N PRO A 6 -16.07 0.45 -4.62
CA PRO A 6 -15.55 -0.75 -5.24
C PRO A 6 -14.05 -0.88 -4.94
N VAL A 7 -13.59 -2.12 -4.72
CA VAL A 7 -12.20 -2.42 -4.39
C VAL A 7 -11.72 -3.61 -5.23
N SER A 8 -10.50 -3.52 -5.75
CA SER A 8 -9.76 -4.65 -6.29
C SER A 8 -8.85 -5.22 -5.21
N LEU A 9 -8.83 -6.54 -5.11
CA LEU A 9 -8.03 -7.27 -4.12
C LEU A 9 -6.94 -8.08 -4.80
N GLY A 10 -6.12 -8.75 -3.99
CA GLY A 10 -5.11 -9.67 -4.45
C GLY A 10 -5.67 -10.75 -5.38
N ARG A 11 -4.93 -11.10 -6.44
CA ARG A 11 -5.27 -12.22 -7.36
C ARG A 11 -5.43 -13.56 -6.65
N GLY A 12 -4.80 -13.72 -5.48
CA GLY A 12 -4.92 -14.90 -4.61
C GLY A 12 -6.15 -14.87 -3.69
N GLY A 13 -7.03 -13.87 -3.84
CA GLY A 13 -8.22 -13.69 -3.00
C GLY A 13 -7.89 -13.13 -1.62
N ILE A 14 -8.82 -13.29 -0.69
CA ILE A 14 -8.66 -12.95 0.72
C ILE A 14 -8.18 -14.21 1.47
N ARG A 15 -7.13 -14.09 2.29
CA ARG A 15 -6.55 -15.25 3.02
C ARG A 15 -6.25 -14.96 4.48
N THR A 16 -6.57 -15.91 5.34
CA THR A 16 -6.14 -15.95 6.74
C THR A 16 -4.69 -16.43 6.89
N ASP A 17 -4.19 -17.20 5.92
CA ASP A 17 -2.86 -17.80 5.90
C ASP A 17 -1.89 -17.11 4.94
N LYS A 18 -1.97 -15.76 4.84
CA LYS A 18 -1.15 -14.92 3.96
C LYS A 18 0.35 -15.26 4.06
N ARG A 19 0.99 -15.42 2.90
CA ARG A 19 2.43 -15.69 2.71
C ARG A 19 3.02 -14.80 1.62
N GLU A 20 4.34 -14.66 1.59
CA GLU A 20 5.03 -13.96 0.51
C GLU A 20 4.73 -14.60 -0.85
N GLY A 21 4.52 -13.78 -1.87
CA GLY A 21 4.27 -14.25 -3.25
C GLY A 21 2.90 -14.90 -3.55
N ASP A 22 2.06 -15.18 -2.54
CA ASP A 22 0.74 -15.82 -2.74
C ASP A 22 -0.28 -14.96 -3.51
N GLY A 23 0.00 -13.67 -3.68
CA GLY A 23 -0.88 -12.73 -4.35
C GLY A 23 -2.17 -12.39 -3.59
N ALA A 24 -2.32 -12.77 -2.31
CA ALA A 24 -3.56 -12.63 -1.55
C ALA A 24 -3.61 -11.37 -0.69
N THR A 25 -4.81 -10.88 -0.40
CA THR A 25 -5.04 -9.82 0.59
C THR A 25 -5.20 -10.44 1.98
N PRO A 26 -4.42 -10.00 3.00
CA PRO A 26 -4.48 -10.61 4.32
C PRO A 26 -5.78 -10.26 5.05
N VAL A 27 -6.47 -11.28 5.58
CA VAL A 27 -7.54 -11.11 6.58
C VAL A 27 -6.96 -10.48 7.84
N GLY A 28 -7.70 -9.56 8.45
CA GLY A 28 -7.30 -8.96 9.72
C GLY A 28 -7.85 -7.56 9.94
N ILE A 29 -7.46 -7.00 11.08
CA ILE A 29 -7.64 -5.58 11.38
C ILE A 29 -6.28 -4.93 11.20
N HIS A 30 -6.10 -4.27 10.07
CA HIS A 30 -4.91 -3.49 9.77
C HIS A 30 -5.14 -2.02 10.13
N ARG A 31 -4.07 -1.22 10.09
CA ARG A 31 -4.12 0.23 10.25
C ARG A 31 -3.34 0.92 9.15
N THR A 32 -3.83 2.07 8.69
CA THR A 32 -3.06 2.96 7.83
C THR A 32 -1.88 3.53 8.62
N LEU A 33 -0.68 3.48 8.05
CA LEU A 33 0.54 4.02 8.66
C LEU A 33 0.75 5.49 8.31
N GLY A 34 0.22 5.92 7.16
CA GLY A 34 0.44 7.24 6.61
C GLY A 34 -0.06 7.33 5.18
N LEU A 35 0.31 8.41 4.51
CA LEU A 35 0.00 8.69 3.11
C LEU A 35 1.27 9.16 2.43
N LEU A 36 1.72 8.40 1.43
CA LEU A 36 2.81 8.81 0.56
C LEU A 36 2.23 9.18 -0.81
N PHE A 37 2.67 10.29 -1.40
CA PHE A 37 2.14 10.76 -2.68
C PHE A 37 3.22 11.28 -3.62
N ARG A 38 2.93 11.31 -4.91
CA ARG A 38 3.81 11.91 -5.93
C ARG A 38 3.51 13.39 -6.14
N PRO A 39 4.40 14.31 -5.70
CA PRO A 39 4.18 15.74 -5.87
C PRO A 39 4.19 16.18 -7.34
N ASP A 40 4.76 15.37 -8.25
CA ASP A 40 4.71 15.60 -9.70
C ASP A 40 3.39 15.17 -10.37
N ARG A 41 2.48 14.51 -9.64
CA ARG A 41 1.22 13.96 -10.16
C ARG A 41 -0.02 14.40 -9.38
N ILE A 42 0.16 14.79 -8.12
CA ILE A 42 -0.90 15.21 -7.19
C ILE A 42 -0.42 16.45 -6.45
N ALA A 43 -1.22 17.52 -6.51
CA ALA A 43 -0.96 18.73 -5.74
C ALA A 43 -1.16 18.46 -4.24
N ALA A 44 -0.19 18.88 -3.41
CA ALA A 44 -0.25 18.69 -1.97
C ALA A 44 -1.52 19.29 -1.34
N ALA A 45 -2.02 20.43 -1.86
CA ALA A 45 -3.25 21.07 -1.41
C ALA A 45 -4.53 20.21 -1.58
N ALA A 46 -4.47 19.13 -2.36
CA ALA A 46 -5.58 18.20 -2.52
C ALA A 46 -5.61 17.10 -1.43
N LEU A 47 -4.55 17.02 -0.61
CA LEU A 47 -4.30 15.97 0.37
C LEU A 47 -4.25 16.55 1.80
N PRO A 48 -4.36 15.72 2.83
CA PRO A 48 -4.09 16.14 4.21
C PRO A 48 -2.66 16.66 4.39
N ASP A 49 -2.47 17.55 5.37
CA ASP A 49 -1.18 18.16 5.73
C ASP A 49 -0.11 17.16 6.19
N TRP A 50 -0.53 16.03 6.75
CA TRP A 50 0.34 14.92 7.16
C TRP A 50 0.78 14.00 6.01
N ALA A 51 0.37 14.26 4.77
CA ALA A 51 0.82 13.52 3.60
C ALA A 51 2.30 13.80 3.29
N LEU A 52 3.09 12.76 3.02
CA LEU A 52 4.52 12.89 2.74
C LEU A 52 4.83 12.63 1.26
N PRO A 53 5.75 13.39 0.64
CA PRO A 53 6.11 13.18 -0.75
C PRO A 53 6.96 11.91 -0.91
N ILE A 54 6.67 11.12 -1.95
CA ILE A 54 7.54 10.04 -2.42
C ILE A 54 8.70 10.68 -3.18
N GLY A 55 9.92 10.53 -2.68
CA GLY A 55 11.17 10.92 -3.32
C GLY A 55 11.54 10.04 -4.51
N LEU A 56 12.49 10.50 -5.34
CA LEU A 56 12.98 9.76 -6.51
C LEU A 56 13.69 8.44 -6.12
N GLU A 57 14.28 8.42 -4.94
CA GLU A 57 15.09 7.33 -4.43
C GLU A 57 14.33 6.42 -3.48
N ASP A 58 13.07 6.72 -3.17
CA ASP A 58 12.26 5.99 -2.20
C ASP A 58 11.78 4.65 -2.76
N ARG A 59 11.91 3.63 -1.92
CA ARG A 59 11.77 2.22 -2.26
C ARG A 59 11.17 1.48 -1.08
N TRP A 60 10.52 0.35 -1.32
CA TRP A 60 10.03 -0.51 -0.24
C TRP A 60 10.74 -1.85 -0.33
N CYS A 61 11.44 -2.26 0.72
CA CYS A 61 12.14 -3.53 0.71
C CYS A 61 11.15 -4.69 0.79
N ASP A 62 11.22 -5.61 -0.17
CA ASP A 62 10.43 -6.84 -0.24
C ASP A 62 11.32 -8.10 -0.16
N ALA A 63 12.60 -7.95 0.20
CA ALA A 63 13.56 -9.04 0.41
C ALA A 63 13.39 -9.66 1.81
N PRO A 64 12.88 -10.91 1.94
CA PRO A 64 12.59 -11.51 3.25
C PRO A 64 13.82 -11.80 4.11
N ASP A 65 14.99 -11.94 3.49
CA ASP A 65 16.27 -12.22 4.12
C ASP A 65 17.03 -10.96 4.57
N HIS A 66 16.47 -9.77 4.33
CA HIS A 66 17.09 -8.50 4.70
C HIS A 66 16.55 -7.92 6.01
N GLN A 67 17.40 -7.22 6.77
CA GLN A 67 17.00 -6.60 8.05
C GLN A 67 15.90 -5.55 7.89
N ASP A 68 15.86 -4.87 6.73
CA ASP A 68 14.86 -3.85 6.40
C ASP A 68 13.62 -4.44 5.69
N TYR A 69 13.43 -5.77 5.73
CA TYR A 69 12.26 -6.40 5.11
C TYR A 69 10.96 -5.70 5.51
N ASN A 70 10.14 -5.38 4.52
CA ASN A 70 8.88 -4.65 4.68
C ASN A 70 9.02 -3.22 5.25
N HIS A 71 10.15 -2.54 4.98
CA HIS A 71 10.35 -1.13 5.36
C HIS A 71 10.63 -0.23 4.16
N LEU A 72 10.36 1.07 4.35
CA LEU A 72 10.79 2.11 3.42
C LEU A 72 12.32 2.25 3.46
N VAL A 73 12.95 2.15 2.30
CA VAL A 73 14.40 2.27 2.10
C VAL A 73 14.69 3.26 0.96
N ARG A 74 15.96 3.63 0.79
CA ARG A 74 16.40 4.56 -0.25
C ARG A 74 17.55 4.00 -1.07
N LYS A 75 17.66 4.45 -2.32
CA LYS A 75 18.82 4.14 -3.15
C LYS A 75 20.12 4.79 -2.61
N PRO A 76 21.30 4.17 -2.86
CA PRO A 76 21.48 2.84 -3.46
C PRO A 76 21.01 1.74 -2.49
N PHE A 77 20.26 0.77 -3.01
CA PHE A 77 19.77 -0.38 -2.23
C PHE A 77 19.90 -1.62 -3.10
N GLY A 78 20.70 -2.59 -2.64
CA GLY A 78 21.05 -3.80 -3.38
C GLY A 78 19.99 -4.90 -3.33
N PRO A 79 19.41 -5.23 -2.15
CA PRO A 79 18.39 -6.27 -2.03
C PRO A 79 17.13 -5.99 -2.85
N SER A 80 16.26 -6.99 -2.95
CA SER A 80 14.96 -6.84 -3.62
C SER A 80 14.17 -5.69 -3.01
N GLN A 81 13.55 -4.91 -3.91
CA GLN A 81 12.83 -3.70 -3.56
C GLN A 81 11.75 -3.35 -4.59
N GLU A 82 10.64 -2.83 -4.09
CA GLU A 82 9.62 -2.19 -4.89
C GLU A 82 9.93 -0.71 -5.11
N ARG A 83 9.78 -0.24 -6.36
CA ARG A 83 9.91 1.17 -6.71
C ARG A 83 8.62 1.93 -6.39
N LEU A 84 8.71 2.93 -5.51
CA LEU A 84 7.54 3.75 -5.17
C LEU A 84 7.16 4.75 -6.27
N ARG A 85 8.14 5.37 -6.95
CA ARG A 85 7.87 6.17 -8.17
C ARG A 85 7.79 5.30 -9.42
N ARG A 86 6.58 4.87 -9.76
CA ARG A 86 6.29 4.03 -10.93
C ARG A 86 6.02 4.88 -12.19
N GLY A 87 6.12 4.24 -13.36
CA GLY A 87 5.69 4.87 -14.62
C GLY A 87 4.18 4.88 -14.80
N ASP A 88 3.51 3.91 -14.16
CA ASP A 88 2.05 3.79 -14.10
C ASP A 88 1.50 4.53 -12.84
N PRO A 89 0.20 4.86 -12.80
CA PRO A 89 -0.36 5.70 -11.74
C PRO A 89 -0.68 4.93 -10.44
N LEU A 90 -0.32 3.65 -10.36
CA LEU A 90 -0.68 2.79 -9.23
C LEU A 90 -0.24 3.42 -7.90
N TYR A 91 0.97 3.98 -7.87
CA TYR A 91 1.59 4.62 -6.70
C TYR A 91 1.74 6.14 -6.86
N ASP A 92 0.83 6.77 -7.58
CA ASP A 92 0.69 8.23 -7.47
C ASP A 92 0.32 8.62 -6.03
N MET A 93 -0.37 7.72 -5.32
CA MET A 93 -0.67 7.80 -3.90
C MET A 93 -0.78 6.40 -3.29
N ILE A 94 -0.17 6.19 -2.13
CA ILE A 94 -0.26 4.94 -1.37
C ILE A 94 -0.50 5.22 0.11
N LEU A 95 -1.34 4.40 0.74
CA LEU A 95 -1.44 4.32 2.20
C LEU A 95 -0.87 2.97 2.64
N PRO A 96 0.34 2.94 3.22
CA PRO A 96 0.88 1.69 3.75
C PRO A 96 0.03 1.15 4.89
N LEU A 97 -0.16 -0.17 4.94
CA LEU A 97 -0.83 -0.84 6.05
C LEU A 97 0.18 -1.51 6.98
N ASP A 98 -0.18 -1.65 8.26
CA ASP A 98 0.63 -2.29 9.31
C ASP A 98 0.73 -3.83 9.19
N TRP A 99 0.35 -4.41 8.06
CA TRP A 99 0.56 -5.85 7.83
C TRP A 99 2.05 -6.17 7.85
N ASN A 100 2.43 -7.10 8.73
CA ASN A 100 3.80 -7.58 8.89
C ASN A 100 4.80 -6.43 9.19
N TRP A 101 4.37 -5.40 9.92
CA TRP A 101 5.15 -4.22 10.28
C TRP A 101 4.82 -3.80 11.73
N PRO A 102 5.73 -3.21 12.53
CA PRO A 102 7.14 -2.87 12.22
C PRO A 102 8.11 -4.03 12.41
N ARG A 103 7.70 -5.09 13.12
CA ARG A 103 8.52 -6.29 13.30
C ARG A 103 8.17 -7.29 12.21
N ALA A 104 8.77 -7.12 11.04
CA ALA A 104 8.51 -7.96 9.89
C ALA A 104 9.06 -9.38 10.10
N VAL A 105 8.19 -10.37 9.95
CA VAL A 105 8.56 -11.78 9.96
C VAL A 105 8.77 -12.22 8.51
N PRO A 106 9.99 -12.69 8.14
CA PRO A 106 10.30 -13.16 6.80
C PRO A 106 9.24 -14.12 6.25
N GLY A 107 8.85 -13.91 4.98
CA GLY A 107 7.94 -14.80 4.27
C GLY A 107 6.45 -14.61 4.59
N LYS A 108 6.07 -13.67 5.47
CA LYS A 108 4.65 -13.35 5.74
C LYS A 108 4.03 -12.34 4.77
N GLY A 109 4.77 -11.88 3.76
CA GLY A 109 4.31 -10.85 2.83
C GLY A 109 4.76 -9.46 3.25
N SER A 110 5.04 -8.61 2.28
CA SER A 110 5.38 -7.20 2.45
C SER A 110 4.53 -6.29 1.57
N ALA A 111 4.73 -4.97 1.70
CA ALA A 111 4.22 -3.94 0.80
C ALA A 111 2.69 -3.98 0.58
N ILE A 112 1.92 -4.31 1.63
CA ILE A 112 0.46 -4.28 1.55
C ILE A 112 0.00 -2.84 1.71
N PHE A 113 -0.43 -2.24 0.60
CA PHE A 113 -0.85 -0.85 0.52
C PHE A 113 -2.33 -0.73 0.15
N ILE A 114 -2.90 0.45 0.42
CA ILE A 114 -4.07 0.95 -0.31
C ILE A 114 -3.56 1.87 -1.41
N HIS A 115 -3.94 1.63 -2.67
CA HIS A 115 -3.43 2.40 -3.81
C HIS A 115 -4.44 2.50 -4.97
N GLN A 116 -4.04 3.12 -6.08
CA GLN A 116 -4.92 3.26 -7.25
C GLN A 116 -4.89 1.99 -8.10
N TRP A 117 -6.04 1.49 -8.58
CA TRP A 117 -6.06 0.39 -9.55
C TRP A 117 -5.63 0.84 -10.95
N ARG A 118 -5.22 -0.09 -11.81
CA ARG A 118 -5.01 0.18 -13.25
C ARG A 118 -6.33 0.44 -13.98
N ARG A 119 -7.32 -0.38 -13.68
CA ARG A 119 -8.71 -0.30 -14.16
C ARG A 119 -9.61 -1.07 -13.17
N PRO A 120 -10.92 -0.79 -13.15
CA PRO A 120 -11.86 -1.49 -12.26
C PRO A 120 -11.73 -3.01 -12.38
N GLY A 121 -11.69 -3.72 -11.24
CA GLY A 121 -11.64 -5.19 -11.18
C GLY A 121 -10.28 -5.82 -11.55
N PHE A 122 -9.27 -5.05 -11.96
CA PHE A 122 -7.94 -5.61 -12.20
C PHE A 122 -7.27 -5.99 -10.87
N PRO A 123 -6.84 -7.24 -10.67
CA PRO A 123 -6.37 -7.71 -9.37
C PRO A 123 -4.98 -7.16 -9.02
N THR A 124 -4.66 -7.15 -7.73
CA THR A 124 -3.36 -6.74 -7.18
C THR A 124 -2.49 -7.97 -6.85
N ALA A 125 -1.28 -7.73 -6.33
CA ALA A 125 -0.43 -8.77 -5.73
C ALA A 125 -0.71 -8.97 -4.22
N GLY A 126 -1.73 -8.33 -3.66
CA GLY A 126 -2.14 -8.46 -2.26
C GLY A 126 -2.70 -7.17 -1.65
N CYS A 127 -2.40 -6.03 -2.26
CA CYS A 127 -2.92 -4.70 -1.90
C CYS A 127 -4.44 -4.56 -2.09
N LEU A 128 -4.99 -3.48 -1.54
CA LEU A 128 -6.34 -3.01 -1.84
C LEU A 128 -6.25 -1.84 -2.82
N ALA A 129 -6.92 -1.95 -3.97
CA ALA A 129 -6.83 -0.92 -5.00
C ALA A 129 -8.20 -0.32 -5.32
N PHE A 130 -8.23 1.00 -5.52
CA PHE A 130 -9.44 1.80 -5.71
C PHE A 130 -9.35 2.68 -6.95
N SER A 131 -10.47 3.29 -7.36
CA SER A 131 -10.44 4.39 -8.32
C SER A 131 -9.65 5.57 -7.77
N ARG A 132 -9.09 6.43 -8.63
CA ARG A 132 -8.39 7.64 -8.17
C ARG A 132 -9.26 8.54 -7.28
N GLN A 133 -10.53 8.70 -7.66
CA GLN A 133 -11.49 9.52 -6.94
C GLN A 133 -11.79 8.94 -5.55
N ASP A 134 -11.98 7.63 -5.46
CA ASP A 134 -12.26 6.96 -4.18
C ASP A 134 -11.03 6.91 -3.29
N LEU A 135 -9.83 6.77 -3.89
CA LEU A 135 -8.57 6.84 -3.17
C LEU A 135 -8.34 8.23 -2.58
N LEU A 136 -8.68 9.32 -3.28
CA LEU A 136 -8.65 10.67 -2.73
C LEU A 136 -9.64 10.86 -1.58
N PHE A 137 -10.83 10.27 -1.69
CA PHE A 137 -11.78 10.25 -0.59
C PHE A 137 -11.19 9.51 0.63
N ILE A 138 -10.62 8.31 0.43
CA ILE A 138 -9.99 7.53 1.50
C ILE A 138 -8.86 8.34 2.14
N ALA A 139 -7.94 8.91 1.35
CA ALA A 139 -6.82 9.69 1.85
C ALA A 139 -7.23 10.83 2.78
N ARG A 140 -8.35 11.51 2.48
CA ARG A 140 -8.87 12.62 3.31
C ARG A 140 -9.54 12.18 4.61
N HIS A 141 -9.96 10.92 4.71
CA HIS A 141 -10.75 10.44 5.84
C HIS A 141 -10.08 9.31 6.63
N ALA A 142 -8.97 8.75 6.14
CA ALA A 142 -8.23 7.65 6.75
C ALA A 142 -6.86 8.14 7.26
N ALA A 143 -6.89 9.00 8.29
CA ALA A 143 -5.69 9.44 9.00
C ALA A 143 -4.87 8.24 9.54
N PRO A 144 -3.57 8.41 9.83
CA PRO A 144 -2.76 7.35 10.42
C PRO A 144 -3.43 6.71 11.64
N GLY A 145 -3.40 5.39 11.73
CA GLY A 145 -4.09 4.60 12.75
C GLY A 145 -5.54 4.21 12.39
N THR A 146 -6.08 4.68 11.27
CA THR A 146 -7.42 4.29 10.81
C THR A 146 -7.47 2.79 10.53
N ARG A 147 -8.47 2.11 11.09
CA ARG A 147 -8.64 0.66 10.94
C ARG A 147 -9.11 0.30 9.52
N VAL A 148 -8.44 -0.68 8.93
CA VAL A 148 -8.82 -1.34 7.68
C VAL A 148 -9.14 -2.79 8.00
N ILE A 149 -10.42 -3.15 7.92
CA ILE A 149 -10.90 -4.47 8.34
C ILE A 149 -11.16 -5.33 7.10
N VAL A 150 -10.34 -6.35 6.91
CA VAL A 150 -10.52 -7.36 5.85
C VAL A 150 -11.10 -8.62 6.49
N ARG A 151 -12.26 -9.05 6.02
CA ARG A 151 -12.96 -10.26 6.50
C ARG A 151 -12.94 -11.33 5.42
N ALA A 152 -12.82 -12.59 5.85
CA ALA A 152 -12.99 -13.76 4.99
C ALA A 152 -14.45 -13.91 4.56
#